data_AF-A0A537W1R5-F1
#
_entry.id   AF-A0A537W1R5-F1
#
_cell.length_a   1.000
_cell.length_b   1.000
_cell.length_c   1.000
_cell.angle_alpha   90.00
_cell.angle_beta   90.00
_cell.angle_gamma   90.00
#
_symmetry.space_group_name_H-M   'P 1'
#
loop_
_entity.id
_entity.type
_entity.pdbx_description
1 polymer ?
#
loop_
_entity_poly.entity_id
_entity_poly.type
_entity_poly.pdbx_seq_one_letter_code
_entity_poly.pdbx_strand_id
1 'polypeptide(L)' 'MLDLSSGTLSRAHEAFPVPVRALHGLHLAMLEFLHGSGEEIEFASYDLRLIAAATALGIPVAEL' A
#
# COMPACT_ATOMS: atom_id res chain seq x y z
N MET A 1 -10.35 -4.04 4.42
CA MET A 1 -9.94 -5.12 5.34
C MET A 1 -8.41 -5.11 5.39
N LEU A 2 -7.79 -5.35 6.54
CA LEU A 2 -6.32 -5.35 6.69
C LEU A 2 -5.83 -6.79 6.80
N ASP A 3 -4.83 -7.15 6.01
CA ASP A 3 -4.06 -8.38 6.17
C ASP A 3 -2.97 -8.16 7.22
N LEU A 4 -2.89 -9.07 8.19
CA LEU A 4 -1.88 -9.08 9.25
C LEU A 4 -0.99 -10.32 9.17
N SER A 5 -0.89 -10.93 7.98
CA SER A 5 0.06 -11.99 7.72
C SER A 5 1.50 -11.53 7.99
N SER A 6 2.37 -12.50 8.29
CA SER A 6 3.78 -12.21 8.55
C SER A 6 4.48 -11.52 7.37
N GLY A 7 4.06 -11.78 6.12
CA GLY A 7 4.63 -11.17 4.93
C GLY A 7 4.34 -9.66 4.88
N THR A 8 3.07 -9.30 5.03
CA THR A 8 2.61 -7.90 5.09
C THR A 8 3.26 -7.15 6.24
N LEU A 9 3.35 -7.77 7.42
CA LEU A 9 4.01 -7.14 8.58
C LEU A 9 5.51 -6.91 8.34
N SER A 10 6.22 -7.90 7.79
CA SER A 10 7.65 -7.76 7.48
C SER A 10 7.90 -6.59 6.52
N ARG A 11 7.10 -6.49 5.44
CA ARG A 11 7.22 -5.39 4.48
C ARG A 11 6.90 -4.03 5.11
N ALA A 12 5.95 -3.95 6.03
CA ALA A 12 5.59 -2.70 6.71
C ALA A 12 6.70 -2.13 7.61
N HIS A 13 7.70 -2.94 7.99
CA HIS A 13 8.89 -2.48 8.72
C HIS A 13 9.97 -1.88 7.82
N GLU A 14 9.89 -2.09 6.51
CA GLU A 14 10.83 -1.50 5.55
C GLU A 14 10.47 -0.04 5.24
N ALA A 15 11.45 0.71 4.75
CA ALA A 15 11.24 2.11 4.40
C ALA A 15 10.23 2.25 3.24
N PHE A 16 9.35 3.24 3.34
CA PHE A 16 8.46 3.63 2.25
C PHE A 16 9.03 4.83 1.49
N PRO A 17 8.71 5.00 0.19
CA PRO A 17 9.17 6.14 -0.62
C PRO A 17 8.69 7.49 -0.09
N VAL A 18 7.59 7.49 0.67
CA VAL A 18 6.95 8.66 1.26
C VAL A 18 6.78 8.42 2.77
N PRO A 19 6.96 9.43 3.63
CA PRO A 19 6.68 9.30 5.05
C PRO A 19 5.20 9.00 5.31
N VAL A 20 4.93 7.82 5.88
CA VAL A 20 3.59 7.33 6.19
C VAL A 20 3.43 7.07 7.67
N ARG A 21 2.19 7.18 8.17
CA ARG A 21 1.84 6.75 9.53
C ARG A 21 1.91 5.22 9.61
N ALA A 22 2.13 4.66 10.80
CA ALA A 22 2.25 3.21 10.97
C ALA A 22 1.08 2.42 10.35
N LEU A 23 -0.16 2.85 10.57
CA LEU A 23 -1.34 2.21 9.97
C LEU A 23 -1.39 2.33 8.44
N HIS A 24 -0.90 3.44 7.88
CA HIS A 24 -0.81 3.63 6.43
C HIS A 24 0.25 2.71 5.82
N GLY A 25 1.37 2.50 6.52
CA GLY A 25 2.39 1.52 6.13
C GLY A 25 1.83 0.10 6.03
N LEU A 26 0.95 -0.31 6.96
CA LEU A 26 0.28 -1.61 6.88
C LEU A 26 -0.63 -1.75 5.66
N HIS A 27 -1.41 -0.72 5.33
CA HIS A 27 -2.24 -0.73 4.13
C HIS A 27 -1.40 -0.81 2.86
N LEU A 28 -0.32 -0.04 2.78
CA LEU A 28 0.57 -0.04 1.61
C LEU A 28 1.32 -1.36 1.44
N ALA A 29 1.82 -1.94 2.53
CA ALA A 29 2.48 -3.24 2.50
C ALA A 29 1.55 -4.36 1.99
N MET A 30 0.27 -4.33 2.41
CA MET A 30 -0.72 -5.27 1.90
C MET A 30 -0.98 -5.07 0.41
N LEU A 31 -1.11 -3.82 -0.04
CA LEU A 31 -1.34 -3.52 -1.45
C LEU A 31 -0.16 -3.95 -2.32
N GLU A 32 1.09 -3.75 -1.87
CA GLU A 32 2.27 -4.26 -2.56
C GLU A 32 2.29 -5.79 -2.63
N PHE A 33 1.88 -6.48 -1.55
CA PHE A 33 1.79 -7.93 -1.56
C PHE A 33 0.77 -8.44 -2.59
N LEU A 34 -0.42 -7.85 -2.62
CA LEU A 34 -1.48 -8.20 -3.58
C LEU A 34 -1.10 -7.82 -5.02
N HIS A 35 -0.45 -6.67 -5.22
CA HIS A 35 0.03 -6.27 -6.54
C HIS A 35 1.14 -7.21 -7.04
N GLY A 36 2.06 -7.60 -6.16
CA GLY A 36 3.16 -8.52 -6.46
C GLY A 36 2.72 -9.98 -6.68
N SER A 37 1.55 -10.38 -6.16
CA SER A 37 0.97 -11.71 -6.42
C SER A 37 0.28 -11.82 -7.79
N GLY A 38 0.20 -10.71 -8.54
CA GLY A 38 -0.45 -10.65 -9.85
C GLY A 38 -1.96 -10.42 -9.79
N GLU A 39 -2.50 -10.05 -8.62
CA GLU A 39 -3.90 -9.68 -8.50
C GLU A 39 -4.13 -8.28 -9.08
N GLU A 40 -5.12 -8.15 -9.97
CA GLU A 40 -5.50 -6.86 -10.55
C GLU A 40 -6.27 -6.03 -9.50
N ILE A 41 -5.57 -5.08 -8.89
CA ILE A 41 -6.11 -4.19 -7.87
C ILE A 41 -5.92 -2.73 -8.26
N GLU A 42 -6.84 -1.89 -7.80
CA GLU A 42 -6.72 -0.43 -7.85
C GLU A 42 -6.88 0.14 -6.44
N PHE A 43 -6.04 1.11 -6.10
CA PHE A 43 -6.08 1.77 -4.80
C PHE A 43 -6.96 3.02 -4.84
N ALA A 44 -7.93 3.09 -3.94
CA ALA A 44 -8.84 4.22 -3.82
C ALA A 44 -8.73 4.83 -2.42
N SER A 45 -8.42 6.12 -2.32
CA SER A 45 -8.36 6.84 -1.05
C SER A 45 -8.63 8.34 -1.22
N TYR A 46 -9.31 8.96 -0.26
CA TYR A 46 -9.42 10.42 -0.18
C TYR A 46 -8.16 11.08 0.41
N ASP A 47 -7.21 10.30 0.95
CA ASP A 47 -5.96 10.82 1.47
C ASP A 47 -4.93 10.91 0.33
N LEU A 48 -4.67 12.14 -0.12
CA LEU A 48 -3.70 12.43 -1.18
C LEU A 48 -2.28 11.92 -0.87
N ARG A 49 -1.90 11.79 0.40
CA ARG A 49 -0.59 11.25 0.77
C ARG A 49 -0.52 9.75 0.53
N LEU A 50 -1.62 9.04 0.76
CA LEU A 50 -1.70 7.60 0.48
C LEU A 50 -1.75 7.35 -1.02
N ILE A 51 -2.47 8.18 -1.78
CA ILE A 51 -2.45 8.14 -3.25
C ILE A 51 -1.01 8.30 -3.76
N ALA A 52 -0.31 9.36 -3.31
CA ALA A 52 1.07 9.61 -3.72
C ALA A 52 2.02 8.45 -3.36
N ALA A 53 1.84 7.83 -2.19
CA ALA A 53 2.62 6.67 -1.80
C ALA A 53 2.33 5.44 -2.68
N ALA A 54 1.06 5.14 -2.96
CA ALA A 54 0.66 4.04 -3.85
C ALA A 54 1.22 4.24 -5.28
N THR A 55 1.11 5.46 -5.82
CA THR A 55 1.68 5.81 -7.12
C THR A 55 3.20 5.64 -7.14
N ALA A 56 3.90 6.06 -6.08
CA ALA A 56 5.36 5.89 -5.97
C ALA A 56 5.79 4.42 -5.87
N LEU A 57 4.89 3.53 -5.44
CA LEU A 57 5.07 2.08 -5.39
C LEU A 57 4.64 1.39 -6.69
N GLY A 58 4.17 2.13 -7.70
CA GLY A 58 3.71 1.57 -8.97
C GLY A 58 2.31 0.94 -8.92
N ILE A 59 1.56 1.15 -7.83
CA ILE A 59 0.23 0.58 -7.63
C ILE A 59 -0.79 1.48 -8.36
N PRO A 60 -1.65 0.94 -9.23
CA PRO A 60 -2.70 1.71 -9.90
C PRO A 60 -3.65 2.39 -8.90
N VAL A 61 -4.10 3.60 -9.22
CA VAL A 61 -5.02 4.38 -8.38
C VAL A 61 -6.33 4.58 -9.13
N ALA A 62 -7.45 4.29 -8.46
CA ALA A 62 -8.78 4.47 -9.02
C ALA A 62 -9.17 5.96 -9.09
N GLU A 63 -9.92 6.34 -10.12
CA GLU A 63 -10.58 7.66 -10.16
C GLU A 63 -11.77 7.67 -9.18
N LEU A 64 -11.80 8.68 -8.30
CA LEU A 64 -12.79 8.85 -7.21
C LEU A 64 -13.80 9.97 -7.49
#